data_AF-A0A430Q6E4-F1
#
_entry.id   AF-A0A430Q6E4-F1
#
_cell.length_a   1.000
_cell.length_b   1.000
_cell.length_c   1.000
_cell.angle_alpha   90.00
_cell.angle_beta   90.00
_cell.angle_gamma   90.00
#
_symmetry.space_group_name_H-M   'P 1'
#
loop_
_entity.id
_entity.type
_entity.pdbx_description
1 polymer ?
#
loop_
_entity_poly.entity_id
_entity_poly.type
_entity_poly.pdbx_seq_one_letter_code
_entity_poly.pdbx_strand_id
1 'polypeptide(L)' 'MFLLLKLLIHLVIVAPIPVRLAAKDYLVRNVNPTLLKGLTELCKQKPKDPVLWLADWLLENNPNKPHPIDMVTS' A
#
# COMPACT_ATOMS: atom_id res chain seq x y z
N MET A 1 -39.53 -3.42 0.45
CA MET A 1 -38.95 -3.37 -0.93
C MET A 1 -37.93 -2.24 -1.10
N PHE A 2 -38.23 -0.99 -0.71
CA PHE A 2 -37.30 0.14 -0.87
C PHE A 2 -36.03 0.09 0.01
N LEU A 3 -36.11 -0.45 1.24
CA LEU A 3 -34.94 -0.61 2.11
C LEU A 3 -33.95 -1.67 1.58
N LEU A 4 -34.49 -2.75 0.99
CA LEU A 4 -33.72 -3.80 0.33
C LEU A 4 -32.99 -3.24 -0.89
N LEU A 5 -33.67 -2.39 -1.68
CA LEU A 5 -33.07 -1.70 -2.81
C LEU A 5 -31.94 -0.76 -2.34
N LYS A 6 -32.15 0.01 -1.26
CA LYS A 6 -31.13 0.89 -0.64
C LYS A 6 -29.89 0.13 -0.15
N LEU A 7 -30.08 -1.06 0.42
CA LEU A 7 -28.97 -1.92 0.84
C LEU A 7 -28.26 -2.53 -0.36
N LEU A 8 -29.00 -2.90 -1.41
CA LEU A 8 -28.45 -3.42 -2.66
C LEU A 8 -27.66 -2.35 -3.42
N ILE A 9 -28.09 -1.09 -3.48
CA ILE A 9 -27.25 -0.03 -4.07
C ILE A 9 -25.97 0.22 -3.25
N HIS A 10 -26.02 0.14 -1.92
CA HIS A 10 -24.79 0.20 -1.11
C HIS A 10 -23.87 -1.03 -1.34
N LEU A 11 -24.45 -2.21 -1.50
CA LEU A 11 -23.73 -3.46 -1.76
C LEU A 11 -23.21 -3.55 -3.20
N VAL A 12 -23.91 -2.95 -4.17
CA VAL A 12 -23.56 -2.91 -5.60
C VAL A 12 -22.52 -1.84 -5.90
N ILE A 13 -22.35 -0.80 -5.07
CA ILE A 13 -21.17 0.07 -5.16
C ILE A 13 -19.91 -0.72 -4.78
N VAL A 14 -20.04 -1.73 -3.90
CA VAL A 14 -19.08 -2.84 -3.75
C VAL A 14 -19.33 -3.88 -4.87
N ALA A 15 -19.45 -3.42 -6.12
CA ALA A 15 -19.34 -4.28 -7.29
C ALA A 15 -18.00 -5.02 -7.21
N PRO A 16 -17.84 -6.19 -7.88
CA PRO A 16 -16.52 -6.75 -8.06
C PRO A 16 -15.71 -5.75 -8.86
N ILE A 17 -14.97 -4.88 -8.17
CA ILE A 17 -13.88 -4.14 -8.77
C ILE A 17 -13.06 -5.24 -9.42
N PRO A 18 -12.85 -5.24 -10.75
CA PRO A 18 -12.04 -6.26 -11.37
C PRO A 18 -10.74 -6.27 -10.58
N VAL A 19 -10.38 -7.41 -9.98
CA VAL A 19 -9.32 -7.50 -8.94
C VAL A 19 -8.05 -6.74 -9.35
N ARG A 20 -7.78 -6.71 -10.66
CA ARG A 20 -6.74 -5.93 -11.31
C ARG A 20 -6.80 -4.41 -11.05
N LEU A 21 -7.96 -3.78 -11.13
CA LEU A 21 -8.17 -2.35 -10.88
C LEU A 21 -8.00 -2.02 -9.40
N ALA A 22 -8.57 -2.82 -8.50
CA ALA A 22 -8.38 -2.67 -7.06
C ALA A 22 -6.90 -2.84 -6.66
N ALA A 23 -6.23 -3.84 -7.23
CA ALA A 23 -4.80 -4.06 -7.02
C ALA A 23 -3.97 -2.87 -7.55
N LYS A 24 -4.28 -2.35 -8.74
CA LYS A 24 -3.60 -1.18 -9.29
C LYS A 24 -3.77 0.03 -8.39
N ASP A 25 -4.98 0.33 -7.95
CA ASP A 25 -5.27 1.46 -7.07
C ASP A 25 -4.57 1.32 -5.72
N TYR A 26 -4.57 0.11 -5.17
CA TYR A 26 -3.85 -0.18 -3.93
C TYR A 26 -2.34 0.07 -4.09
N LEU A 27 -1.73 -0.44 -5.16
CA LEU A 27 -0.30 -0.23 -5.43
C LEU A 27 0.02 1.25 -5.61
N VAL A 28 -0.76 1.98 -6.43
CA VAL A 28 -0.56 3.41 -6.69
C VAL A 28 -0.65 4.23 -5.39
N ARG A 29 -1.60 3.91 -4.51
CA ARG A 29 -1.83 4.68 -3.29
C ARG A 29 -0.87 4.34 -2.16
N ASN A 30 -0.55 3.06 -1.97
CA ASN A 30 0.10 2.60 -0.74
C ASN A 30 1.54 2.13 -0.93
N VAL A 31 1.90 1.63 -2.13
CA VAL A 31 3.19 0.95 -2.35
C VAL A 31 4.12 1.77 -3.24
N ASN A 32 3.61 2.22 -4.40
CA ASN A 32 4.39 2.92 -5.42
C ASN A 32 5.13 4.17 -4.90
N PRO A 33 4.54 5.03 -4.04
CA PRO A 33 5.24 6.24 -3.59
C PRO A 33 6.55 5.92 -2.87
N THR A 34 6.56 4.92 -1.99
CA THR A 34 7.74 4.50 -1.23
C THR A 34 8.69 3.68 -2.10
N LEU A 35 8.16 2.76 -2.91
CA LEU A 35 8.97 1.93 -3.79
C LEU A 35 9.74 2.74 -4.84
N LEU A 36 9.11 3.74 -5.45
CA LEU A 36 9.76 4.61 -6.44
C LEU A 36 10.91 5.41 -5.81
N LYS A 37 10.75 5.89 -4.57
CA LYS A 37 11.84 6.54 -3.82
C LYS A 37 12.98 5.56 -3.55
N GLY A 38 12.69 4.36 -3.06
CA GLY A 38 13.70 3.34 -2.79
C GLY A 38 14.48 2.95 -4.03
N LEU A 39 13.79 2.75 -5.17
CA LEU A 39 14.44 2.46 -6.46
C LEU A 39 15.30 3.64 -6.95
N THR A 40 14.86 4.88 -6.71
CA THR A 40 15.64 6.07 -7.05
C THR A 40 16.93 6.13 -6.23
N GLU A 41 16.87 5.86 -4.92
CA GLU A 41 18.05 5.81 -4.06
C GLU A 41 18.96 4.61 -4.39
N LEU A 42 18.40 3.46 -4.71
CA LEU A 42 19.15 2.28 -5.14
C LEU A 42 20.01 2.60 -6.39
N CYS A 43 19.44 3.31 -7.36
CA CYS A 43 20.15 3.73 -8.57
C CYS A 43 21.29 4.73 -8.29
N LYS A 44 21.19 5.52 -7.21
CA LYS A 44 22.26 6.44 -6.78
C LYS A 44 23.38 5.70 -6.06
N GLN A 45 23.04 4.82 -5.12
CA GLN A 45 23.99 4.14 -4.25
C GLN A 45 24.71 2.97 -4.95
N LYS A 46 24.05 2.29 -5.89
CA LYS A 46 24.57 1.14 -6.64
C LYS A 46 25.29 0.11 -5.74
N PRO A 47 24.62 -0.37 -4.68
CA PRO A 47 25.21 -1.34 -3.76
C PRO A 47 25.50 -2.67 -4.46
N LYS A 48 26.42 -3.45 -3.87
CA LYS A 48 26.82 -4.77 -4.39
C LYS A 48 25.64 -5.76 -4.44
N ASP A 49 24.75 -5.69 -3.45
CA ASP A 49 23.51 -6.48 -3.41
C ASP A 49 22.30 -5.54 -3.44
N PRO A 50 21.72 -5.28 -4.62
CA PRO A 50 20.66 -4.29 -4.79
C PRO A 50 19.31 -4.73 -4.20
N VAL A 51 19.05 -6.04 -4.14
CA VAL A 51 17.77 -6.55 -3.63
C VAL A 51 17.77 -6.48 -2.11
N LEU A 52 18.84 -6.95 -1.46
CA LEU A 52 18.97 -6.90 -0.01
C LEU A 52 18.95 -5.44 0.48
N TRP A 53 19.73 -4.57 -0.16
CA TRP A 53 19.77 -3.16 0.19
C TRP A 53 18.40 -2.48 0.07
N LEU A 54 17.64 -2.77 -1.00
CA LEU A 54 16.32 -2.18 -1.18
C LEU A 54 15.33 -2.71 -0.13
N ALA A 55 15.43 -3.98 0.25
CA ALA A 55 14.58 -4.55 1.30
C ALA A 55 14.83 -3.84 2.64
N ASP A 56 16.09 -3.68 3.04
CA ASP A 56 16.47 -2.96 4.26
C ASP A 56 15.99 -1.49 4.20
N TRP A 57 16.21 -0.82 3.07
CA TRP A 57 15.76 0.55 2.85
C TRP A 57 14.23 0.68 3.00
N LEU A 58 13.45 -0.25 2.46
CA LEU A 58 11.99 -0.26 2.57
C LEU A 58 11.53 -0.50 4.00
N LEU A 59 12.21 -1.38 4.74
CA LEU A 59 11.93 -1.60 6.17
C LEU A 59 12.22 -0.34 6.98
N GLU A 60 13.29 0.39 6.68
CA GLU A 60 13.64 1.64 7.35
C GLU A 60 12.67 2.78 7.03
N ASN A 61 12.19 2.86 5.79
CA ASN A 61 11.40 3.97 5.25
C ASN A 61 9.91 3.66 5.10
N ASN A 62 9.41 2.61 5.78
CA ASN A 62 7.99 2.25 5.72
C ASN A 62 7.10 3.32 6.41
N PRO A 63 6.21 4.00 5.68
CA PRO A 63 5.32 5.02 6.25
C PRO A 63 4.22 4.42 7.16
N ASN A 64 4.00 3.10 7.10
CA ASN A 64 3.02 2.39 7.93
C ASN A 64 3.66 1.78 9.18
N LYS A 65 4.85 2.26 9.59
CA LYS A 65 5.43 1.83 10.86
C LYS A 65 4.47 2.21 11.99
N PRO A 66 4.10 1.26 12.87
CA PRO A 66 3.31 1.58 14.04
C PRO A 66 4.04 2.65 14.86
N HIS A 67 3.34 3.73 15.22
CA HIS A 67 3.96 4.72 16.07
C HIS A 67 4.09 4.13 17.48
N PRO A 68 5.15 4.49 18.23
CA PRO A 68 5.31 4.01 19.61
C PRO A 68 4.09 4.30 20.51
N ILE A 69 3.31 5.32 20.17
CA ILE A 69 2.08 5.70 20.89
C ILE A 69 0.94 4.69 20.66
N ASP A 70 0.92 4.02 19.50
CA ASP A 70 -0.10 3.02 19.15
C ASP A 70 0.19 1.66 19.83
N MET A 71 1.43 1.45 20.29
CA MET A 71 1.85 0.22 20.98
C MET A 71 1.52 0.21 22.48
N VAL A 72 1.23 1.36 23.07
CA VAL A 72 0.97 1.50 24.52
C VAL A 72 -0.53 1.44 24.85
N THR A 73 -1.40 1.55 23.84
CA THR A 73 -2.86 1.64 24.00
C THR A 73 -3.64 0.39 23.55
N SER A 74 -2.95 -0.70 23.21
CA SER A 74 -3.55 -1.98 22.80
C SER A 74 -3.47 -3.05 23.88
#